data_AF-A0A6J1WFA6-F1
#
_entry.id   AF-A0A6J1WFA6-F1
#
_cell.length_a   1.000
_cell.length_b   1.000
_cell.length_c   1.000
_cell.angle_alpha   90.00
_cell.angle_beta   90.00
_cell.angle_gamma   90.00
#
_symmetry.space_group_name_H-M   'P 1'
#
loop_
_entity.id
_entity.type
_entity.pdbx_description
1 polymer ?
#
loop_
_entity_poly.entity_id
_entity_poly.type
_entity_poly.pdbx_seq_one_letter_code
_entity_poly.pdbx_strand_id
1 'polypeptide(L)'
;MALDDVEGGQGPAAWLRRWWRALLAEVVATLLLVLLGVASLIKLKPEQDVPLTNPALAFGFVVLMNIQAFGATSGAHMNPAVTLAAVLYGDMALA
;
A
#
# COMPACT_ATOMS: atom_id res chain seq x y z
N MET A 1 24.68 -10.11 30.03
CA MET A 1 25.09 -9.16 31.08
C MET A 1 25.99 -8.11 30.43
N ALA A 2 25.58 -6.88 30.14
CA ALA A 2 24.35 -6.19 30.48
C ALA A 2 24.16 -5.01 29.50
N LEU A 3 23.52 -5.25 28.34
CA LEU A 3 22.87 -4.22 27.51
C LEU A 3 21.60 -4.76 26.80
N ASP A 4 21.06 -5.91 27.25
CA ASP A 4 19.82 -6.49 26.73
C ASP A 4 18.57 -6.11 27.57
N ASP A 5 18.72 -5.24 28.57
CA ASP A 5 17.67 -4.98 29.60
C ASP A 5 17.33 -3.49 29.81
N VAL A 6 17.34 -2.66 28.77
CA VAL A 6 16.77 -1.28 28.88
C VAL A 6 15.89 -0.98 27.66
N GLU A 7 14.57 -0.94 27.92
CA GLU A 7 13.45 -0.49 27.06
C GLU A 7 12.72 -1.51 26.18
N GLY A 8 12.13 -2.53 26.81
CA GLY A 8 10.82 -3.07 26.42
C GLY A 8 9.69 -2.04 26.58
N GLY A 9 9.84 -0.84 26.02
CA GLY A 9 8.84 0.21 26.09
C GLY A 9 7.70 -0.05 25.11
N GLN A 10 6.51 -0.33 25.61
CA GLN A 10 5.24 -0.27 24.87
C GLN A 10 4.90 1.20 24.54
N GLY A 11 5.80 1.88 23.83
CA GLY A 11 5.69 3.28 23.45
C GLY A 11 5.47 3.45 21.94
N PRO A 12 4.93 4.60 21.50
CA PRO A 12 4.64 4.86 20.08
C PRO A 12 5.86 4.67 19.16
N ALA A 13 7.05 5.01 19.63
CA ALA A 13 8.29 4.87 18.87
C ALA A 13 8.71 3.40 18.64
N ALA A 14 8.46 2.51 19.59
CA ALA A 14 8.76 1.08 19.45
C ALA A 14 7.78 0.39 18.49
N TRP A 15 6.49 0.76 18.57
CA TRP A 15 5.47 0.32 17.63
C TRP A 15 5.80 0.77 16.20
N LEU A 16 6.13 2.06 16.02
CA LEU A 16 6.49 2.59 14.71
C LEU A 16 7.71 1.87 14.14
N ARG A 17 8.73 1.65 14.96
CA ARG A 17 9.96 0.94 14.55
C ARG A 17 9.72 -0.55 14.25
N ARG A 18 8.61 -1.14 14.69
CA ARG A 18 8.20 -2.50 14.30
C ARG A 18 7.43 -2.51 12.97
N TRP A 19 6.59 -1.51 12.71
CA TRP A 19 5.69 -1.49 11.55
C TRP A 19 6.13 -0.56 10.40
N TRP A 20 7.21 0.21 10.55
CA TRP A 20 7.65 1.22 9.58
C TRP A 20 7.82 0.67 8.16
N ARG A 21 8.31 -0.57 8.00
CA ARG A 21 8.50 -1.22 6.68
C ARG A 21 7.17 -1.43 5.97
N ALA A 22 6.17 -1.93 6.70
CA ALA A 22 4.83 -2.15 6.16
C ALA A 22 4.13 -0.82 5.85
N LEU A 23 4.24 0.17 6.74
CA LEU A 23 3.69 1.50 6.52
C LEU A 23 4.28 2.19 5.28
N LEU A 24 5.61 2.16 5.12
CA LEU A 24 6.25 2.71 3.93
C LEU A 24 5.86 1.95 2.66
N ALA A 25 5.79 0.61 2.72
CA ALA A 25 5.34 -0.19 1.59
C ALA A 25 3.91 0.16 1.15
N GLU A 26 2.97 0.32 2.08
CA GLU A 26 1.60 0.74 1.79
C GLU A 26 1.53 2.16 1.21
N VAL A 27 2.31 3.10 1.74
CA VAL A 27 2.37 4.49 1.22
C VAL A 27 2.90 4.50 -0.21
N VAL A 28 4.00 3.78 -0.49
CA VAL A 28 4.58 3.71 -1.84
C VAL A 28 3.65 2.98 -2.80
N ALA A 29 3.04 1.86 -2.39
CA ALA A 29 2.12 1.12 -3.23
C ALA A 29 0.86 1.96 -3.56
N THR A 30 0.30 2.68 -2.59
CA THR A 30 -0.82 3.61 -2.82
C THR A 30 -0.44 4.78 -3.71
N LEU A 31 0.77 5.35 -3.52
CA LEU A 31 1.30 6.39 -4.39
C LEU A 31 1.39 5.92 -5.84
N LEU A 32 1.95 4.73 -6.09
CA LEU A 32 2.07 4.16 -7.42
C LEU A 32 0.70 3.89 -8.05
N LEU A 33 -0.24 3.35 -7.27
CA LEU A 33 -1.62 3.08 -7.71
C LEU A 33 -2.31 4.35 -8.18
N VAL A 34 -2.27 5.41 -7.38
CA VAL A 34 -2.90 6.69 -7.72
C VAL A 34 -2.15 7.39 -8.85
N LEU A 35 -0.82 7.46 -8.79
CA LEU A 35 -0.01 8.17 -9.77
C LEU A 35 -0.18 7.57 -11.16
N LEU A 36 0.03 6.26 -11.30
CA LEU A 36 -0.01 5.58 -12.60
C LEU A 36 -1.46 5.37 -13.08
N GLY A 37 -2.38 5.06 -12.16
CA GLY A 37 -3.79 4.93 -12.47
C GLY A 37 -4.39 6.25 -12.97
N VAL A 38 -4.19 7.36 -12.26
CA VAL A 38 -4.70 8.67 -12.70
C VAL A 38 -3.94 9.20 -13.91
N ALA A 39 -2.64 8.94 -14.04
CA ALA A 39 -1.89 9.32 -15.25
C ALA A 39 -2.45 8.69 -16.52
N SER A 40 -3.03 7.48 -16.44
CA SER A 40 -3.67 6.82 -17.58
C SER A 40 -4.93 7.53 -18.10
N LEU A 41 -5.51 8.44 -17.32
CA LEU A 41 -6.67 9.25 -17.69
C LEU A 41 -6.27 10.55 -18.41
N ILE A 42 -4.98 10.92 -18.39
CA ILE A 42 -4.50 12.17 -18.96
C ILE A 42 -4.57 12.10 -20.49
N LYS A 43 -5.30 13.05 -21.08
CA LYS A 43 -5.35 13.26 -22.53
C LYS A 43 -4.05 13.93 -22.99
N LEU A 44 -3.37 13.32 -23.96
CA LEU A 44 -2.17 13.90 -24.58
C LEU A 44 -2.50 14.94 -25.66
N LYS A 45 -3.71 14.89 -26.21
CA LYS A 45 -4.23 15.85 -27.18
C LYS A 45 -5.67 16.23 -26.82
N PRO A 46 -6.10 17.47 -27.06
CA PRO A 46 -7.45 17.93 -26.71
C PRO A 46 -8.57 17.07 -27.33
N GLU A 47 -8.41 16.69 -28.60
CA GLU A 47 -9.40 15.88 -29.33
C GLU A 47 -9.26 14.37 -29.12
N GLN A 48 -8.28 13.90 -28.33
CA GLN A 48 -8.12 12.48 -28.09
C GLN A 48 -9.13 11.97 -27.06
N ASP A 49 -9.86 10.93 -27.41
CA ASP A 49 -10.62 10.15 -26.45
C ASP A 49 -9.74 9.09 -25.80
N VAL A 50 -9.84 9.00 -24.48
CA VAL A 50 -9.20 7.94 -23.68
C VAL A 50 -10.27 6.88 -23.46
N PRO A 51 -10.22 5.74 -24.16
CA PRO A 51 -11.18 4.68 -23.95
C PRO A 51 -11.06 4.16 -22.52
N LEU A 52 -12.18 3.83 -21.87
CA LEU A 52 -12.21 3.35 -20.48
C LEU A 52 -11.39 2.08 -20.25
N THR A 53 -11.07 1.34 -21.33
CA THR A 53 -10.16 0.18 -21.29
C THR A 53 -8.75 0.55 -20.83
N ASN A 54 -8.26 1.75 -21.17
CA ASN A 54 -6.91 2.19 -20.79
C ASN A 54 -6.75 2.30 -19.27
N PRO A 55 -7.56 3.10 -18.55
CA PRO A 55 -7.46 3.16 -17.10
C PRO A 55 -7.82 1.83 -16.44
N ALA A 56 -8.80 1.09 -16.94
CA ALA A 56 -9.15 -0.21 -16.37
C ALA A 56 -7.94 -1.17 -16.37
N LEU A 57 -7.20 -1.25 -17.48
CA LEU A 57 -6.00 -2.06 -17.57
C LEU A 57 -4.85 -1.46 -16.75
N ALA A 58 -4.64 -0.15 -16.78
CA ALA A 58 -3.57 0.51 -16.03
C ALA A 58 -3.71 0.28 -14.52
N PHE A 59 -4.88 0.52 -13.94
CA PHE A 59 -5.14 0.24 -12.53
C PHE A 59 -4.95 -1.24 -12.19
N GLY A 60 -5.45 -2.16 -13.03
CA GLY A 60 -5.28 -3.61 -12.83
C GLY A 60 -3.81 -4.05 -12.85
N PHE A 61 -3.02 -3.58 -13.82
CA PHE A 61 -1.60 -3.91 -13.91
C PHE A 61 -0.78 -3.35 -12.76
N VAL A 62 -1.08 -2.12 -12.31
CA VAL A 62 -0.37 -1.51 -11.17
C VAL A 62 -0.68 -2.28 -9.88
N VAL A 63 -1.93 -2.68 -9.65
CA VAL A 63 -2.28 -3.55 -8.51
C VAL A 63 -1.51 -4.86 -8.58
N LEU A 64 -1.48 -5.54 -9.74
CA LEU A 64 -0.73 -6.78 -9.92
C LEU A 64 0.77 -6.59 -9.59
N MET A 65 1.38 -5.53 -10.13
CA MET A 65 2.80 -5.24 -9.90
C MET A 65 3.08 -4.97 -8.42
N ASN A 66 2.21 -4.20 -7.76
CA ASN A 66 2.35 -3.88 -6.34
C ASN A 66 2.14 -5.10 -5.45
N ILE A 67 1.24 -6.03 -5.79
CA ILE A 67 1.09 -7.29 -5.07
C ILE A 67 2.38 -8.10 -5.15
N GLN A 68 2.99 -8.21 -6.34
CA GLN A 68 4.24 -8.93 -6.51
C GLN A 68 5.43 -8.28 -5.79
N ALA A 69 5.46 -6.94 -5.72
CA ALA A 69 6.55 -6.20 -5.09
C ALA A 69 6.42 -6.07 -3.56
N PHE A 70 5.21 -5.76 -3.07
CA PHE A 70 4.97 -5.36 -1.67
C PHE A 70 4.14 -6.38 -0.88
N GLY A 71 3.56 -7.40 -1.53
CA GLY A 71 2.69 -8.38 -0.88
C GLY A 71 3.35 -9.06 0.32
N ALA A 72 4.61 -9.48 0.20
CA ALA A 72 5.36 -10.09 1.29
C ALA A 72 5.75 -9.13 2.42
N THR A 73 5.72 -7.81 2.18
CA THR A 73 6.13 -6.80 3.17
C THR A 73 4.95 -6.24 3.96
N SER A 74 3.82 -5.95 3.31
CA SER A 74 2.66 -5.30 3.95
C SER A 74 1.30 -5.98 3.71
N GLY A 75 1.23 -6.99 2.85
CA GLY A 75 -0.05 -7.51 2.32
C GLY A 75 -0.56 -6.75 1.09
N ALA A 76 0.08 -5.62 0.74
CA ALA A 76 -0.21 -4.82 -0.45
C ALA A 76 -1.69 -4.41 -0.58
N HIS A 77 -2.26 -3.86 0.49
CA HIS A 77 -3.68 -3.46 0.52
C HIS A 77 -3.95 -2.21 -0.31
N MET A 78 -3.02 -1.25 -0.29
CA MET A 78 -3.04 0.02 -1.06
C MET A 78 -4.28 0.88 -0.80
N ASN A 79 -5.10 0.51 0.18
CA ASN A 79 -6.44 1.05 0.39
C ASN A 79 -6.89 0.81 1.83
N PRO A 80 -7.25 1.86 2.58
CA PRO A 80 -7.79 1.75 3.93
C PRO A 80 -9.02 0.84 4.05
N ALA A 81 -9.90 0.83 3.04
CA ALA A 81 -11.09 -0.02 3.05
C ALA A 81 -10.74 -1.52 2.94
N VAL A 82 -9.71 -1.86 2.16
CA VAL A 82 -9.21 -3.24 2.04
C VAL A 82 -8.55 -3.67 3.36
N THR A 83 -7.75 -2.78 3.97
CA THR A 83 -7.18 -3.03 5.30
C THR A 83 -8.25 -3.25 6.35
N LEU A 84 -9.31 -2.43 6.36
CA LEU A 84 -10.43 -2.62 7.28
C LEU A 84 -11.13 -3.96 7.03
N ALA A 85 -11.38 -4.32 5.78
CA ALA A 85 -11.97 -5.61 5.44
C ALA A 85 -11.12 -6.79 5.91
N ALA A 86 -9.79 -6.73 5.73
CA ALA A 86 -8.85 -7.74 6.21
C ALA A 86 -8.88 -7.87 7.76
N VAL A 87 -9.02 -6.75 8.47
CA VAL A 87 -9.20 -6.76 9.93
C VAL A 87 -10.52 -7.41 10.33
N LEU A 88 -11.63 -7.06 9.67
CA LEU A 88 -12.95 -7.62 9.96
C LEU A 88 -13.05 -9.11 9.63
N TYR A 89 -12.32 -9.57 8.60
CA TYR A 89 -12.27 -10.96 8.20
C TYR A 89 -11.33 -11.81 9.09
N GLY A 90 -10.49 -11.17 9.89
CA GLY A 90 -9.54 -11.84 10.79
C GLY A 90 -8.19 -12.18 10.16
N ASP A 91 -7.94 -11.74 8.93
CA ASP A 91 -6.64 -11.88 8.25
C ASP A 91 -5.57 -10.92 8.81
N MET A 92 -5.99 -9.89 9.54
CA MET A 92 -5.10 -8.93 10.21
C MET A 92 -5.59 -8.63 11.63
N ALA A 93 -4.72 -8.78 12.63
CA ALA A 93 -5.02 -8.37 14.00
C ALA A 93 -4.67 -6.89 14.21
N LEU A 94 -5.57 -6.13 14.83
CA LEU A 94 -5.22 -4.84 15.42
C LEU A 94 -4.40 -5.13 16.68
N ALA A 95 -3.12 -4.77 16.64
CA ALA A 95 -2.17 -4.94 17.74
C ALA A 95 -2.61 -4.21 19.00
#